data_AF-A0A341AJV1-F1
#
_entry.id   AF-A0A341AJV1-F1
#
_cell.length_a   1.000
_cell.length_b   1.000
_cell.length_c   1.000
_cell.angle_alpha   90.00
_cell.angle_beta   90.00
_cell.angle_gamma   90.00
#
_symmetry.space_group_name_H-M   'P 1'
#
loop_
_entity.id
_entity.type
_entity.pdbx_description
1 polymer ?
#
loop_
_entity_poly.entity_id
_entity_poly.type
_entity_poly.pdbx_seq_one_letter_code
_entity_poly.pdbx_strand_id
1 'polypeptide(L)'
;MKTIHNVKQATMSNDFKQHMECNKRITVTLMLGAFLFKWPRKEKQPVVAETVEEVKKEPILVCPPLRSRTYIPPEDLHSRLESHVKEVFGSSVPNNWQDISLEDVHLKFSFLARLADDLGHAVPNSRLHQMCRVRDVLDFYNVPVQDRSKFDELIASNLPLNLKITWGY
;
A
#
# COMPACT_ATOMS: atom_id res chain seq x y z
N MET A 1 7.67 -15.95 -71.68
CA MET A 1 8.19 -16.64 -70.47
C MET A 1 7.09 -16.56 -69.40
N LYS A 2 6.29 -17.62 -69.18
CA LYS A 2 6.38 -18.63 -68.09
C LYS A 2 6.44 -17.99 -66.68
N THR A 3 5.72 -18.36 -65.62
CA THR A 3 4.62 -19.30 -65.29
C THR A 3 4.13 -18.92 -63.87
N ILE A 4 2.87 -19.25 -63.59
CA ILE A 4 2.08 -19.31 -62.34
C ILE A 4 2.82 -19.82 -61.08
N HIS A 5 2.52 -19.26 -59.89
CA HIS A 5 1.89 -19.97 -58.76
C HIS A 5 1.49 -19.05 -57.59
N ASN A 6 0.26 -19.27 -57.15
CA ASN A 6 -0.43 -18.75 -55.98
C ASN A 6 -0.39 -19.84 -54.89
N VAL A 7 0.08 -19.57 -53.67
CA VAL A 7 -0.19 -20.40 -52.47
C VAL A 7 -0.05 -19.55 -51.18
N LYS A 8 -1.21 -19.25 -50.57
CA LYS A 8 -1.59 -19.34 -49.13
C LYS A 8 -0.75 -18.61 -48.05
N GLN A 9 -1.37 -17.64 -47.36
CA GLN A 9 -2.01 -17.74 -46.01
C GLN A 9 -1.03 -17.32 -44.89
N ALA A 10 -1.33 -16.22 -44.20
CA ALA A 10 -2.03 -16.15 -42.91
C ALA A 10 -1.05 -16.10 -41.73
N THR A 11 -1.24 -15.09 -40.86
CA THR A 11 -0.92 -14.99 -39.41
C THR A 11 -0.40 -13.58 -39.08
N MET A 12 -0.60 -13.15 -37.83
CA MET A 12 -0.23 -11.84 -37.24
C MET A 12 -1.30 -10.73 -37.29
N SER A 13 -2.58 -11.10 -37.11
CA SER A 13 -3.64 -10.15 -36.67
C SER A 13 -4.37 -10.69 -35.43
N ASN A 14 -3.65 -11.38 -34.52
CA ASN A 14 -4.25 -12.11 -33.39
C ASN A 14 -3.91 -11.61 -31.99
N ASP A 15 -2.92 -10.75 -31.77
CA ASP A 15 -2.54 -10.39 -30.39
C ASP A 15 -3.25 -9.16 -29.83
N PHE A 16 -4.04 -8.45 -30.64
CA PHE A 16 -4.85 -7.32 -30.16
C PHE A 16 -6.31 -7.69 -29.80
N LYS A 17 -6.73 -8.93 -30.08
CA LYS A 17 -8.08 -9.42 -29.80
C LYS A 17 -8.21 -10.29 -28.54
N GLN A 18 -7.11 -10.74 -27.95
CA GLN A 18 -7.15 -11.67 -26.81
C GLN A 18 -7.31 -11.02 -25.43
N HIS A 19 -7.17 -9.70 -25.29
CA HIS A 19 -7.37 -9.04 -23.97
C HIS A 19 -8.80 -8.54 -23.74
N MET A 20 -9.67 -8.44 -24.75
CA MET A 20 -11.08 -8.03 -24.57
C MET A 20 -12.06 -9.21 -24.40
N GLU A 21 -11.58 -10.44 -24.37
CA GLU A 21 -12.42 -11.66 -24.37
C GLU A 21 -12.40 -12.43 -23.04
N CYS A 22 -11.87 -11.83 -21.96
CA CYS A 22 -11.97 -12.38 -20.60
C CYS A 22 -13.18 -11.82 -19.80
N ASN A 23 -13.88 -10.80 -20.32
CA ASN A 23 -15.00 -10.15 -19.61
C ASN A 23 -16.39 -10.39 -20.24
N LYS A 24 -16.56 -11.41 -21.09
CA LYS A 24 -17.85 -11.75 -21.72
C LYS A 24 -18.39 -13.15 -21.37
N ARG A 25 -18.11 -13.64 -20.17
CA ARG A 25 -18.54 -14.98 -19.71
C ARG A 25 -19.43 -15.00 -18.46
N ILE A 26 -20.13 -13.91 -18.12
CA ILE A 26 -21.09 -13.89 -16.98
C ILE A 26 -22.55 -13.63 -17.38
N THR A 27 -22.90 -13.60 -18.66
CA THR A 27 -24.31 -13.43 -19.06
C THR A 27 -24.74 -14.46 -20.09
N VAL A 28 -25.30 -15.57 -19.60
CA VAL A 28 -26.20 -16.43 -20.36
C VAL A 28 -27.59 -16.37 -19.71
N THR A 29 -28.45 -15.60 -20.36
CA THR A 29 -29.86 -15.88 -20.66
C THR A 29 -30.65 -16.80 -19.72
N LEU A 30 -31.64 -16.20 -19.03
CA LEU A 30 -32.90 -16.86 -18.66
C LEU A 30 -34.04 -15.85 -18.85
N MET A 31 -34.72 -15.95 -19.99
CA MET A 31 -36.04 -15.38 -20.23
C MET A 31 -36.97 -16.53 -20.52
N LEU A 32 -37.94 -16.80 -19.64
CA LEU A 32 -39.30 -17.28 -19.92
C LEU A 32 -39.96 -17.82 -18.64
N GLY A 33 -41.09 -17.21 -18.25
CA GLY A 33 -42.04 -17.84 -17.33
C GLY A 33 -42.42 -17.00 -16.12
N ALA A 34 -43.41 -16.11 -16.29
CA ALA A 34 -44.20 -15.63 -15.18
C ALA A 34 -45.02 -16.80 -14.61
N PHE A 35 -44.68 -17.28 -13.42
CA PHE A 35 -45.56 -18.12 -12.60
C PHE A 35 -45.44 -17.67 -11.15
N LEU A 36 -46.55 -17.18 -10.63
CA LEU A 36 -46.79 -16.88 -9.23
C LEU A 36 -46.52 -18.14 -8.39
N PHE A 37 -45.38 -18.20 -7.71
CA PHE A 37 -45.13 -19.22 -6.70
C PHE A 37 -44.86 -18.57 -5.35
N LYS A 38 -45.96 -18.41 -4.60
CA LYS A 38 -46.02 -18.24 -3.15
C LYS A 38 -45.11 -19.29 -2.50
N TRP A 39 -44.03 -18.88 -1.85
CA TRP A 39 -43.23 -19.79 -1.03
C TRP A 39 -43.89 -19.98 0.35
N PRO A 40 -43.99 -21.21 0.87
CA PRO A 40 -44.80 -21.55 2.03
C PRO A 40 -44.24 -21.01 3.35
N ARG A 41 -45.16 -20.51 4.17
CA ARG A 41 -44.99 -20.22 5.60
C ARG A 41 -44.69 -21.54 6.32
N LYS A 42 -43.45 -21.71 6.81
CA LYS A 42 -43.12 -22.75 7.78
C LYS A 42 -43.42 -22.22 9.17
N GLU A 43 -44.49 -22.73 9.77
CA GLU A 43 -44.70 -22.61 11.21
C GLU A 43 -43.86 -23.68 11.93
N LYS A 44 -43.08 -23.25 12.93
CA LYS A 44 -42.53 -24.11 13.96
C LYS A 44 -42.76 -23.46 15.33
N GLN A 45 -43.26 -24.31 16.23
CA GLN A 45 -43.72 -24.10 17.60
C GLN A 45 -42.67 -23.52 18.57
N PRO A 46 -43.08 -22.97 19.73
CA PRO A 46 -42.25 -22.15 20.60
C PRO A 46 -41.31 -23.02 21.43
N VAL A 47 -40.01 -22.76 21.31
CA VAL A 47 -39.00 -23.24 22.27
C VAL A 47 -38.53 -22.02 23.06
N VAL A 48 -38.73 -22.11 24.36
CA VAL A 48 -38.37 -21.13 25.39
C VAL A 48 -36.97 -20.60 25.14
N ALA A 49 -36.87 -19.32 24.80
CA ALA A 49 -35.60 -18.62 24.70
C ALA A 49 -35.25 -18.07 26.09
N GLU A 50 -34.25 -18.68 26.73
CA GLU A 50 -33.44 -17.96 27.70
C GLU A 50 -32.82 -16.76 26.97
N THR A 51 -33.20 -15.56 27.38
CA THR A 51 -32.60 -14.32 26.91
C THR A 51 -31.20 -14.19 27.52
N VAL A 52 -30.20 -14.72 26.83
CA VAL A 52 -28.85 -14.15 26.89
C VAL A 52 -28.78 -13.19 25.70
N GLU A 53 -29.11 -11.93 25.94
CA GLU A 53 -28.70 -10.87 25.03
C GLU A 53 -27.18 -10.82 25.06
N GLU A 54 -26.54 -11.49 24.10
CA GLU A 54 -25.18 -11.18 23.72
C GLU A 54 -25.20 -9.79 23.08
N VAL A 55 -25.10 -8.77 23.95
CA VAL A 55 -24.83 -7.40 23.57
C VAL A 55 -23.55 -7.43 22.75
N LYS A 56 -23.71 -7.33 21.42
CA LYS A 56 -22.62 -6.99 20.50
C LYS A 56 -22.09 -5.63 20.94
N LYS A 57 -21.09 -5.64 21.84
CA LYS A 57 -20.39 -4.43 22.27
C LYS A 57 -19.85 -3.78 21.01
N GLU A 58 -20.43 -2.64 20.64
CA GLU A 58 -19.84 -1.79 19.61
C GLU A 58 -18.38 -1.52 20.02
N PRO A 59 -17.41 -1.72 19.13
CA PRO A 59 -16.02 -1.55 19.47
C PRO A 59 -15.80 -0.09 19.87
N ILE A 60 -15.44 0.12 21.13
CA ILE A 60 -15.13 1.44 21.67
C ILE A 60 -13.85 1.90 20.97
N LEU A 61 -13.96 2.87 20.06
CA LEU A 61 -12.81 3.47 19.39
C LEU A 61 -12.16 4.46 20.36
N VAL A 62 -11.03 4.05 20.94
CA VAL A 62 -10.21 4.89 21.83
C VAL A 62 -9.12 5.57 21.00
N CYS A 63 -8.84 6.84 21.30
CA CYS A 63 -7.74 7.57 20.66
C CYS A 63 -6.41 6.90 20.99
N PRO A 64 -5.59 6.50 19.99
CA PRO A 64 -4.27 5.96 20.25
C PRO A 64 -3.32 7.04 20.78
N PRO A 65 -2.24 6.66 21.47
CA PRO A 65 -1.18 7.59 21.86
C PRO A 65 -0.55 8.28 20.65
N LEU A 66 -0.14 9.54 20.83
CA LEU A 66 0.64 10.26 19.83
C LEU A 66 2.04 9.65 19.72
N ARG A 67 2.54 9.54 18.48
CA ARG A 67 3.89 9.05 18.19
C ARG A 67 4.86 10.24 18.12
N SER A 68 6.08 10.07 18.61
CA SER A 68 7.17 11.02 18.34
C SER A 68 7.51 11.00 16.85
N ARG A 69 7.96 12.15 16.32
CA ARG A 69 8.44 12.28 14.95
C ARG A 69 9.94 11.99 14.80
N THR A 70 10.61 11.63 15.90
CA THR A 70 12.02 11.27 15.89
C THR A 70 12.22 10.04 15.01
N TYR A 71 13.18 10.13 14.08
CA TYR A 71 13.53 9.06 13.17
C TYR A 71 15.04 8.85 13.20
N ILE A 72 15.44 7.59 13.33
CA ILE A 72 16.84 7.15 13.33
C ILE A 72 16.96 6.08 12.23
N PRO A 73 17.80 6.29 11.20
CA PRO A 73 18.00 5.31 10.14
C PRO A 73 18.51 3.98 10.72
N PRO A 74 17.84 2.86 10.42
CA PRO A 74 18.31 1.56 10.89
C PRO A 74 19.52 1.07 10.07
N GLU A 75 20.37 0.25 10.66
CA GLU A 75 21.59 -0.26 10.01
C GLU A 75 21.28 -1.15 8.80
N ASP A 76 20.13 -1.85 8.84
CA ASP A 76 19.63 -2.75 7.79
C ASP A 76 18.74 -2.04 6.76
N LEU A 77 18.75 -0.70 6.71
CA LEU A 77 17.90 0.11 5.81
C LEU A 77 18.01 -0.32 4.35
N HIS A 78 19.24 -0.55 3.86
CA HIS A 78 19.47 -0.98 2.49
C HIS A 78 18.79 -2.33 2.17
N SER A 79 18.98 -3.34 3.02
CA SER A 79 18.38 -4.66 2.85
C SER A 79 16.86 -4.65 2.97
N ARG A 80 16.31 -3.79 3.86
CA ARG A 80 14.85 -3.61 3.98
C ARG A 80 14.27 -2.99 2.72
N LEU A 81 14.87 -1.91 2.22
CA LEU A 81 14.42 -1.29 0.98
C LEU A 81 14.47 -2.27 -0.19
N GLU A 82 15.56 -3.01 -0.34
CA GLU A 82 15.69 -4.01 -1.40
C GLU A 82 14.59 -5.08 -1.30
N SER A 83 14.27 -5.54 -0.09
CA SER A 83 13.20 -6.51 0.14
C SER A 83 11.83 -5.94 -0.25
N HIS A 84 11.50 -4.72 0.19
CA HIS A 84 10.25 -4.04 -0.18
C HIS A 84 10.15 -3.78 -1.69
N VAL A 85 11.26 -3.45 -2.36
CA VAL A 85 11.31 -3.30 -3.81
C VAL A 85 10.99 -4.63 -4.49
N LYS A 86 11.61 -5.73 -4.07
CA LYS A 86 11.32 -7.07 -4.63
C LYS A 86 9.88 -7.50 -4.41
N GLU A 87 9.27 -7.15 -3.29
CA GLU A 87 7.87 -7.47 -3.00
C GLU A 87 6.88 -6.66 -3.84
N VAL A 88 7.14 -5.38 -4.07
CA VAL A 88 6.20 -4.48 -4.79
C VAL A 88 6.39 -4.55 -6.30
N PHE A 89 7.64 -4.58 -6.77
CA PHE A 89 7.98 -4.60 -8.20
C PHE A 89 8.17 -6.03 -8.75
N GLY A 90 8.24 -7.04 -7.87
CA GLY A 90 8.39 -8.45 -8.22
C GLY A 90 9.84 -8.92 -8.35
N SER A 91 10.04 -10.22 -8.55
CA SER A 91 11.36 -10.87 -8.56
C SER A 91 12.24 -10.56 -9.79
N SER A 92 11.71 -9.87 -10.80
CA SER A 92 12.46 -9.49 -12.02
C SER A 92 13.23 -8.17 -11.87
N VAL A 93 13.49 -7.75 -10.63
CA VAL A 93 14.21 -6.52 -10.32
C VAL A 93 15.67 -6.62 -10.80
N PRO A 94 16.16 -5.65 -11.59
CA PRO A 94 17.55 -5.61 -12.03
C PRO A 94 18.50 -5.45 -10.84
N ASN A 95 19.77 -5.85 -11.01
CA ASN A 95 20.82 -5.67 -9.98
C ASN A 95 20.91 -4.21 -9.50
N ASN A 96 20.67 -3.25 -10.39
CA ASN A 96 20.62 -1.81 -10.07
C ASN A 96 19.22 -1.40 -9.59
N TRP A 97 18.73 -2.03 -8.52
CA TRP A 97 17.38 -1.80 -7.99
C TRP A 97 17.14 -0.36 -7.52
N GLN A 98 18.19 0.38 -7.17
CA GLN A 98 18.10 1.78 -6.74
C GLN A 98 17.71 2.74 -7.87
N ASP A 99 18.01 2.38 -9.13
CA ASP A 99 17.75 3.24 -10.29
C ASP A 99 16.38 2.99 -10.92
N ILE A 100 15.55 2.15 -10.30
CA ILE A 100 14.16 1.91 -10.72
C ILE A 100 13.35 3.21 -10.57
N SER A 101 12.60 3.54 -11.64
CA SER A 101 11.71 4.70 -11.65
C SER A 101 10.40 4.41 -10.91
N LEU A 102 9.93 5.39 -10.15
CA LEU A 102 8.66 5.40 -9.40
C LEU A 102 7.57 6.18 -10.17
N GLU A 103 7.46 5.96 -11.48
CA GLU A 103 6.48 6.64 -12.35
C GLU A 103 5.06 6.10 -12.15
N ASP A 104 4.92 4.79 -11.92
CA ASP A 104 3.63 4.16 -11.66
C ASP A 104 3.14 4.59 -10.26
N VAL A 105 2.03 5.32 -10.25
CA VAL A 105 1.42 5.88 -9.03
C VAL A 105 1.00 4.77 -8.06
N HIS A 106 0.52 3.63 -8.55
CA HIS A 106 0.08 2.52 -7.69
C HIS A 106 1.27 1.82 -7.03
N LEU A 107 2.33 1.56 -7.79
CA LEU A 107 3.56 0.96 -7.25
C LEU A 107 4.24 1.92 -6.27
N LYS A 108 4.34 3.21 -6.63
CA LYS A 108 4.90 4.25 -5.76
C LYS A 108 4.13 4.37 -4.45
N PHE A 109 2.80 4.41 -4.51
CA PHE A 109 1.96 4.44 -3.31
C PHE A 109 2.18 3.19 -2.45
N SER A 110 2.10 2.00 -3.04
CA SER A 110 2.26 0.75 -2.28
C SER A 110 3.63 0.65 -1.62
N PHE A 111 4.69 1.02 -2.34
CA PHE A 111 6.06 1.03 -1.84
C PHE A 111 6.24 2.01 -0.68
N LEU A 112 5.84 3.27 -0.85
CA LEU A 112 5.98 4.30 0.18
C LEU A 112 5.10 4.03 1.41
N ALA A 113 3.91 3.45 1.22
CA ALA A 113 3.02 3.08 2.31
C ALA A 113 3.64 1.97 3.18
N ARG A 114 4.19 0.91 2.56
CA ARG A 114 4.88 -0.17 3.28
C ARG A 114 6.09 0.35 4.05
N LEU A 115 6.89 1.24 3.45
CA LEU A 115 8.01 1.86 4.15
C LEU A 115 7.56 2.73 5.33
N ALA A 116 6.47 3.48 5.18
CA ALA A 116 5.92 4.28 6.28
C ALA A 116 5.42 3.42 7.44
N ASP A 117 4.82 2.26 7.15
CA ASP A 117 4.35 1.32 8.16
C ASP A 117 5.51 0.57 8.85
N ASP A 118 6.53 0.15 8.09
CA ASP A 118 7.71 -0.57 8.61
C ASP A 118 8.66 0.34 9.41
N LEU A 119 8.98 1.53 8.86
CA LEU A 119 9.92 2.47 9.48
C LEU A 119 9.25 3.47 10.43
N GLY A 120 7.92 3.53 10.45
CA GLY A 120 7.18 4.51 11.25
C GLY A 120 7.40 5.97 10.82
N HIS A 121 8.02 6.20 9.66
CA HIS A 121 8.38 7.53 9.14
C HIS A 121 7.86 7.70 7.71
N ALA A 122 6.83 8.53 7.55
CA ALA A 122 6.20 8.79 6.26
C ALA A 122 6.84 9.97 5.53
N VAL A 123 6.92 9.87 4.20
CA VAL A 123 7.41 10.96 3.35
C VAL A 123 6.39 12.12 3.33
N PRO A 124 6.81 13.38 3.59
CA PRO A 124 5.90 14.51 3.55
C PRO A 124 5.45 14.84 2.12
N ASN A 125 4.23 15.36 1.97
CA ASN A 125 3.64 15.71 0.67
C ASN A 125 4.53 16.65 -0.18
N SER A 126 5.25 17.56 0.48
CA SER A 126 6.18 18.48 -0.19
C SER A 126 7.36 17.78 -0.87
N ARG A 127 7.74 16.56 -0.42
CA ARG A 127 8.84 15.78 -1.01
C ARG A 127 8.38 14.66 -1.93
N LEU A 128 7.08 14.35 -1.99
CA LEU A 128 6.58 13.25 -2.84
C LEU A 128 6.90 13.42 -4.32
N HIS A 129 6.93 14.66 -4.83
CA HIS A 129 7.29 14.95 -6.22
C HIS A 129 8.79 14.74 -6.51
N GLN A 130 9.63 14.71 -5.48
CA GLN A 130 11.09 14.50 -5.59
C GLN A 130 11.46 13.02 -5.53
N MET A 131 10.53 12.16 -5.07
CA MET A 131 10.71 10.70 -5.02
C MET A 131 10.47 10.10 -6.41
N CYS A 132 11.42 10.29 -7.33
CA CYS A 132 11.34 9.80 -8.71
C CYS A 132 11.96 8.42 -8.85
N ARG A 133 12.99 8.11 -8.07
CA ARG A 133 13.68 6.83 -8.06
C ARG A 133 13.77 6.26 -6.64
N VAL A 134 14.06 4.97 -6.55
CA VAL A 134 14.31 4.33 -5.26
C VAL A 134 15.52 4.95 -4.53
N ARG A 135 16.54 5.40 -5.27
CA ARG A 135 17.67 6.15 -4.69
C ARG A 135 17.23 7.40 -3.93
N ASP A 136 16.30 8.18 -4.47
CA ASP A 136 15.81 9.41 -3.82
C ASP A 136 15.13 9.08 -2.47
N VAL A 137 14.43 7.95 -2.42
CA VAL A 137 13.78 7.44 -1.20
C VAL A 137 14.83 6.97 -0.19
N LEU A 138 15.85 6.24 -0.64
CA LEU A 138 16.96 5.82 0.20
C LEU A 138 17.69 7.02 0.81
N ASP A 139 18.00 8.03 0.01
CA ASP A 139 18.65 9.26 0.46
C ASP A 139 17.80 10.01 1.49
N PHE A 140 16.48 10.02 1.32
CA PHE A 140 15.55 10.56 2.30
C PHE A 140 15.61 9.83 3.65
N TYR A 141 15.58 8.50 3.64
CA TYR A 141 15.61 7.69 4.87
C TYR A 141 17.01 7.55 5.49
N ASN A 142 18.06 7.99 4.81
CA ASN A 142 19.40 8.08 5.43
C ASN A 142 19.56 9.30 6.34
N VAL A 143 18.64 10.26 6.29
CA VAL A 143 18.72 11.49 7.10
C VAL A 143 17.92 11.33 8.40
N PRO A 144 18.55 11.41 9.58
CA PRO A 144 17.84 11.33 10.86
C PRO A 144 16.98 12.59 11.09
N VAL A 145 15.87 12.42 11.82
CA VAL A 145 14.98 13.51 12.23
C VAL A 145 14.89 13.55 13.75
N GLN A 146 15.06 14.74 14.33
CA GLN A 146 14.96 14.94 15.79
C GLN A 146 13.75 15.80 16.10
N ASP A 147 12.89 15.33 17.00
CA ASP A 147 11.64 16.00 17.40
C ASP A 147 11.83 16.91 18.64
N ARG A 148 13.08 17.15 19.04
CA ARG A 148 13.44 17.93 20.23
C ARG A 148 13.27 19.42 20.00
N SER A 149 12.80 20.15 21.01
CA SER A 149 12.78 21.61 20.95
C SER A 149 14.20 22.18 20.98
N LYS A 150 14.34 23.45 20.61
CA LYS A 150 15.64 24.15 20.70
C LYS A 150 16.13 24.27 22.14
N PHE A 151 15.22 24.32 23.10
CA PHE A 151 15.57 24.31 24.51
C PHE A 151 16.16 22.95 24.91
N ASP A 152 15.47 21.86 24.58
CA ASP A 152 15.94 20.50 24.91
C ASP A 152 17.30 20.19 24.26
N GLU A 153 17.48 20.61 23.00
CA GLU A 153 18.77 20.52 22.30
C GLU A 153 19.89 21.26 23.04
N LEU A 154 19.60 22.46 23.56
CA LEU A 154 20.59 23.27 24.27
C LEU A 154 20.92 22.68 25.65
N ILE A 155 19.92 22.22 26.40
CA ILE A 155 20.14 21.58 27.71
C ILE A 155 20.92 20.26 27.57
N ALA A 156 20.69 19.51 26.50
CA ALA A 156 21.43 18.28 26.20
C ALA A 156 22.88 18.54 25.72
N SER A 157 23.24 19.78 25.39
CA SER A 157 24.60 20.14 25.00
C SER A 157 25.50 20.35 26.22
N ASN A 158 26.82 20.33 26.02
CA ASN A 158 27.80 20.53 27.09
C ASN A 158 27.83 22.01 27.52
N LEU A 159 26.88 22.40 28.38
CA LEU A 159 26.79 23.76 28.90
C LEU A 159 27.97 24.05 29.85
N PRO A 160 28.57 25.25 29.76
CA PRO A 160 29.57 25.70 30.73
C PRO A 160 29.03 25.66 32.17
N LEU A 161 29.89 25.33 33.14
CA LEU A 161 29.48 25.16 34.55
C LEU A 161 28.86 26.42 35.16
N ASN A 162 29.26 27.59 34.66
CA ASN A 162 28.76 28.90 35.06
C ASN A 162 27.44 29.31 34.40
N LEU A 163 26.87 28.45 33.55
CA LEU A 163 25.63 28.72 32.83
C LEU A 163 24.51 27.80 33.33
N LYS A 164 23.44 28.42 33.85
CA LYS A 164 22.25 27.72 34.35
C LYS A 164 21.04 28.24 33.60
N ILE A 165 20.31 27.33 32.95
CA ILE A 165 19.08 27.65 32.23
C ILE A 165 17.94 26.88 32.92
N THR A 166 16.85 27.57 33.25
CA THR A 166 15.66 26.98 33.86
C THR A 166 14.46 27.11 32.92
N TRP A 167 13.57 26.12 32.92
CA TRP A 167 12.30 26.14 32.20
C TRP A 167 11.17 26.41 33.20
N GLY A 168 10.42 27.50 33.00
CA GLY A 168 9.39 27.97 33.95
C GLY A 168 8.01 28.14 33.33
N TYR A 169 7.76 27.47 32.21
CA TYR A 169 6.42 27.33 31.63
C TYR A 169 5.68 26.15 32.28
#